data_AF-G3IMN1-F1
#
_entry.id   AF-G3IMN1-F1
#
_cell.length_a   1.000
_cell.length_b   1.000
_cell.length_c   1.000
_cell.angle_alpha   90.00
_cell.angle_beta   90.00
_cell.angle_gamma   90.00
#
_symmetry.space_group_name_H-M   'P 1'
#
loop_
_entity.id
_entity.type
_entity.pdbx_description
1 polymer ?
#
loop_
_entity_poly.entity_id
_entity_poly.type
_entity_poly.pdbx_seq_one_letter_code
_entity_poly.pdbx_strand_id
1 'polypeptide(L)'
;MACGVVIFVCSWVLAFCDGSSLDVEKPTVFSEDAAGFGQTVVQFGGSRLVVGAPLEVVEVNQTGQLYDCAPATGMCQPILLPIPLEAVNMSLGLSLVAATNHSHLLACGPTVQRACAKNMYAKGSCLLLGSSLQFIQAVPATLPECPVQDMDIAFLIDGSGSIEKSDFSQMKTFVKALMGLFSSNNTLFSLMQYSNILKTHFTFTKFRSSSNPQSLVDSIVQLRGLTFTATGIQKVVQHWSQVSLQNSSKVVGLAEGGGSPMKGMDQFWELWEASAGLEDGPVLGAVGSFSWSGGAFLYPPNTRPTFINMSEENVDMRDAYLGYSTALAFWKGVYSLVLGAPRHQHTGKVVIFTQKSQKWRPKSEVSGTQVGMEEATFQGDR
;
A
#
# COMPACT_ATOMS: atom_id res chain seq x y z
N MET A 1 9.62 28.64 -86.80
CA MET A 1 9.19 27.41 -86.10
C MET A 1 10.40 26.54 -85.87
N ALA A 2 10.91 26.55 -84.64
CA ALA A 2 11.75 25.50 -84.05
C ALA A 2 11.70 25.78 -82.54
N CYS A 3 10.82 25.07 -81.84
CA CYS A 3 10.62 25.21 -80.41
C CYS A 3 11.79 24.51 -79.70
N GLY A 4 12.68 25.28 -79.07
CA GLY A 4 13.69 24.74 -78.17
C GLY A 4 13.04 24.37 -76.84
N VAL A 5 13.15 23.11 -76.44
CA VAL A 5 12.82 22.67 -75.08
C VAL A 5 14.13 22.65 -74.28
N VAL A 6 14.28 23.62 -73.38
CA VAL A 6 15.33 23.61 -72.36
C VAL A 6 14.82 22.72 -71.22
N ILE A 7 15.49 21.60 -70.99
CA ILE A 7 15.23 20.73 -69.84
C ILE A 7 15.91 21.36 -68.63
N PHE A 8 15.13 22.01 -67.77
CA PHE A 8 15.57 22.32 -66.41
C PHE A 8 15.40 21.06 -65.56
N VAL A 9 16.52 20.39 -65.26
CA VAL A 9 16.57 19.41 -64.17
C VAL A 9 16.53 20.21 -62.88
N CYS A 10 15.33 20.48 -62.38
CA CYS A 10 15.17 20.94 -61.02
C CYS A 10 15.52 19.73 -60.14
N SER A 11 16.71 19.74 -59.54
CA SER A 11 17.02 18.85 -58.42
C SER A 11 16.04 19.20 -57.29
N TRP A 12 14.95 18.43 -57.20
CA TRP A 12 14.15 18.38 -56.00
C TRP A 12 15.05 17.79 -54.92
N VAL A 13 15.74 18.67 -54.18
CA VAL A 13 16.16 18.34 -52.84
C VAL A 13 14.85 18.09 -52.10
N LEU A 14 14.51 16.80 -51.92
CA LEU A 14 13.53 16.40 -50.93
C LEU A 14 14.06 16.94 -49.61
N ALA A 15 13.53 18.09 -49.18
CA ALA A 15 13.69 18.53 -47.82
C ALA A 15 13.05 17.43 -46.96
N PHE A 16 13.89 16.63 -46.31
CA PHE A 16 13.48 15.86 -45.16
C PHE A 16 12.98 16.87 -44.13
N CYS A 17 11.67 17.12 -44.11
CA CYS A 17 11.04 17.69 -42.93
C CYS A 17 11.06 16.59 -41.87
N ASP A 18 12.15 16.52 -41.11
CA ASP A 18 12.13 15.87 -39.81
C ASP A 18 11.21 16.71 -38.92
N GLY A 19 9.91 16.40 -38.98
CA GLY A 19 8.86 17.05 -38.22
C GLY A 19 8.88 16.60 -36.77
N SER A 20 9.92 16.92 -36.02
CA SER A 20 9.88 16.86 -34.55
C SER A 20 9.49 18.23 -34.02
N SER A 21 8.26 18.36 -33.49
CA SER A 21 7.73 19.57 -32.87
C SER A 21 8.38 19.93 -31.52
N LEU A 22 9.47 19.25 -31.15
CA LEU A 22 10.26 19.52 -29.95
C LEU A 22 11.48 20.34 -30.35
N ASP A 23 11.58 21.55 -29.80
CA ASP A 23 12.77 22.39 -29.96
C ASP A 23 13.94 21.79 -29.17
N VAL A 24 14.91 21.25 -29.89
CA VAL A 24 16.15 20.68 -29.34
C VAL A 24 17.32 21.65 -29.41
N GLU A 25 17.17 22.81 -30.08
CA GLU A 25 18.26 23.77 -30.29
C GLU A 25 18.48 24.67 -29.07
N LYS A 26 17.41 24.97 -28.32
CA LYS A 26 17.47 25.87 -27.16
C LYS A 26 16.84 25.25 -25.91
N PRO A 27 17.39 24.15 -25.37
CA PRO A 27 16.88 23.53 -24.16
C PRO A 27 17.17 24.40 -22.93
N THR A 28 16.22 24.46 -22.00
CA THR A 28 16.50 24.91 -20.63
C THR A 28 17.04 23.72 -19.84
N VAL A 29 18.28 23.82 -19.36
CA VAL A 29 18.95 22.75 -18.62
C VAL A 29 19.02 23.11 -17.15
N PHE A 30 18.58 22.21 -16.29
CA PHE A 30 18.73 22.28 -14.85
C PHE A 30 19.75 21.25 -14.39
N SER A 31 20.65 21.64 -13.49
CA SER A 31 21.68 20.76 -12.96
C SER A 31 21.97 21.17 -11.51
N GLU A 32 21.97 20.18 -10.62
CA GLU A 32 22.33 20.31 -9.22
C GLU A 32 23.29 19.18 -8.86
N ASP A 33 24.24 19.43 -7.96
CA ASP A 33 25.16 18.42 -7.44
C ASP A 33 24.50 17.63 -6.29
N ALA A 34 23.38 16.97 -6.62
CA ALA A 34 22.61 16.17 -5.68
C ALA A 34 22.40 14.77 -6.23
N ALA A 35 22.60 13.75 -5.40
CA ALA A 35 22.55 12.36 -5.82
C ALA A 35 21.15 11.96 -6.27
N GLY A 36 21.05 11.48 -7.51
CA GLY A 36 19.77 11.12 -8.13
C GLY A 36 18.93 12.32 -8.59
N PHE A 37 19.47 13.54 -8.61
CA PHE A 37 18.76 14.70 -9.16
C PHE A 37 18.28 14.43 -10.59
N GLY A 38 16.99 14.66 -10.83
CA GLY A 38 16.37 14.42 -12.15
C GLY A 38 15.81 13.00 -12.32
N GLN A 39 15.95 12.12 -11.33
CA GLN A 39 15.39 10.77 -11.39
C GLN A 39 13.86 10.78 -11.49
N THR A 40 13.20 11.78 -10.88
CA THR A 40 11.79 12.07 -11.13
C THR A 40 11.60 13.55 -11.42
N VAL A 41 10.69 13.85 -12.34
CA VAL A 41 10.34 15.21 -12.73
C VAL A 41 8.85 15.32 -12.91
N VAL A 42 8.25 16.41 -12.45
CA VAL A 42 6.84 16.69 -12.68
C VAL A 42 6.60 18.18 -12.92
N GLN A 43 5.79 18.50 -13.93
CA GLN A 43 5.28 19.84 -14.12
C GLN A 43 4.19 20.15 -13.10
N PHE A 44 4.31 21.28 -12.41
CA PHE A 44 3.36 21.71 -11.40
C PHE A 44 3.06 23.20 -11.55
N GLY A 45 1.92 23.68 -11.07
CA GLY A 45 1.59 25.12 -11.05
C GLY A 45 1.70 25.84 -12.40
N GLY A 46 1.54 25.15 -13.53
CA GLY A 46 1.52 25.69 -14.90
C GLY A 46 2.89 25.85 -15.57
N SER A 47 3.93 26.26 -14.84
CA SER A 47 5.25 26.54 -15.45
C SER A 47 6.46 26.11 -14.65
N ARG A 48 6.29 25.58 -13.44
CA ARG A 48 7.42 25.12 -12.62
C ARG A 48 7.65 23.62 -12.77
N LEU A 49 8.89 23.21 -12.57
CA LEU A 49 9.26 21.80 -12.50
C LEU A 49 9.64 21.46 -11.08
N VAL A 50 9.00 20.43 -10.52
CA VAL A 50 9.48 19.83 -9.28
C VAL A 50 10.32 18.62 -9.63
N VAL A 51 11.56 18.61 -9.13
CA VAL A 51 12.57 17.60 -9.43
C VAL A 51 12.92 16.85 -8.16
N GLY A 52 12.89 15.52 -8.20
CA GLY A 52 13.33 14.65 -7.11
C GLY A 52 14.81 14.30 -7.22
N ALA A 53 15.49 14.26 -6.07
CA ALA A 53 16.82 13.72 -5.89
C ALA A 53 16.80 12.67 -4.76
N PRO A 54 16.23 11.48 -5.00
CA PRO A 54 15.91 10.52 -3.94
C PRO A 54 17.12 9.92 -3.21
N LEU A 55 18.31 9.98 -3.81
CA LEU A 55 19.54 9.43 -3.22
C LEU A 55 20.35 10.48 -2.43
N GLU A 56 19.92 11.74 -2.46
CA GLU A 56 20.60 12.84 -1.79
C GLU A 56 20.54 12.68 -0.28
N VAL A 57 21.69 12.76 0.40
CA VAL A 57 21.79 12.62 1.87
C VAL A 57 21.73 14.01 2.50
N VAL A 58 20.54 14.44 2.90
CA VAL A 58 20.30 15.78 3.45
C VAL A 58 20.79 15.89 4.89
N GLU A 59 20.55 14.85 5.70
CA GLU A 59 20.98 14.75 7.10
C GLU A 59 21.27 13.28 7.46
N VAL A 60 21.79 13.05 8.67
CA VAL A 60 21.95 11.68 9.20
C VAL A 60 20.57 11.00 9.23
N ASN A 61 20.46 9.83 8.62
CA ASN A 61 19.22 9.05 8.51
C ASN A 61 18.11 9.71 7.66
N GLN A 62 18.43 10.73 6.85
CA GLN A 62 17.48 11.34 5.94
C GLN A 62 18.04 11.31 4.52
N THR A 63 17.25 10.75 3.60
CA THR A 63 17.59 10.66 2.18
C THR A 63 16.42 11.13 1.33
N GLY A 64 16.76 11.80 0.24
CA GLY A 64 15.83 12.37 -0.71
C GLY A 64 15.56 13.85 -0.46
N GLN A 65 15.70 14.63 -1.53
CA GLN A 65 15.42 16.07 -1.54
C GLN A 65 14.54 16.40 -2.77
N LEU A 66 13.67 17.40 -2.64
CA LEU A 66 12.92 17.96 -3.75
C LEU A 66 13.44 19.36 -4.10
N TYR A 67 13.39 19.70 -5.37
CA TYR A 67 13.80 21.00 -5.90
C TYR A 67 12.66 21.65 -6.69
N ASP A 68 12.43 22.94 -6.46
CA ASP A 68 11.58 23.79 -7.29
C ASP A 68 12.45 24.48 -8.34
N CYS A 69 12.28 24.10 -9.60
CA CYS A 69 13.05 24.58 -10.73
C CYS A 69 12.18 25.51 -11.59
N ALA A 70 12.64 26.75 -11.75
CA ALA A 70 11.93 27.80 -12.46
C ALA A 70 12.50 27.97 -13.89
N PRO A 71 11.77 27.59 -14.96
CA PRO A 71 12.26 27.71 -16.33
C PRO A 71 12.59 29.13 -16.77
N ALA A 72 11.92 30.13 -16.20
CA ALA A 72 12.16 31.53 -16.52
C ALA A 72 13.55 32.01 -16.06
N THR A 73 14.08 31.45 -14.97
CA THR A 73 15.39 31.84 -14.41
C THR A 73 16.46 30.80 -14.66
N GLY A 74 16.09 29.56 -15.00
CA GLY A 74 17.01 28.43 -15.12
C GLY A 74 17.60 27.97 -13.78
N MET A 75 17.01 28.40 -12.66
CA MET A 75 17.50 28.08 -11.31
C MET A 75 16.61 27.04 -10.63
N CYS A 76 17.22 26.18 -9.82
CA CYS A 76 16.54 25.27 -8.90
C CYS A 76 16.81 25.68 -7.45
N GLN A 77 15.83 25.51 -6.58
CA GLN A 77 15.97 25.76 -5.15
C GLN A 77 15.42 24.58 -4.36
N PRO A 78 16.08 24.14 -3.27
CA PRO A 78 15.58 23.05 -2.46
C PRO A 78 14.26 23.44 -1.78
N ILE A 79 13.29 22.53 -1.82
CA ILE A 79 12.01 22.68 -1.12
C ILE A 79 12.20 22.20 0.33
N LEU A 80 12.02 23.11 1.28
CA LEU A 80 12.13 22.80 2.70
C LEU A 80 10.81 22.22 3.22
N LEU A 81 10.84 20.96 3.66
CA LEU A 81 9.66 20.24 4.15
C LEU A 81 9.90 19.72 5.58
N PRO A 82 8.87 19.72 6.45
CA PRO A 82 8.96 19.12 7.76
C PRO A 82 8.91 17.59 7.63
N ILE A 83 10.08 16.95 7.51
CA ILE A 83 10.16 15.48 7.44
C ILE A 83 10.05 14.91 8.86
N PRO A 84 9.13 13.97 9.13
CA PRO A 84 9.05 13.30 10.44
C PRO A 84 10.34 12.55 10.77
N LEU A 85 10.79 12.61 12.02
CA LEU A 85 12.01 11.91 12.48
C LEU A 85 11.92 10.38 12.32
N GLU A 86 10.69 9.85 12.26
CA GLU A 86 10.43 8.43 12.05
C GLU A 86 10.63 7.97 10.59
N ALA A 87 10.74 8.91 9.64
CA ALA A 87 10.88 8.65 8.21
C ALA A 87 12.34 8.41 7.79
N VAL A 88 13.01 7.46 8.46
CA VAL A 88 14.43 7.15 8.24
C VAL A 88 14.67 6.65 6.82
N ASN A 89 15.61 7.29 6.11
CA ASN A 89 16.05 6.94 4.76
C ASN A 89 14.89 6.74 3.77
N MET A 90 13.94 7.68 3.75
CA MET A 90 12.72 7.52 2.96
C MET A 90 12.92 7.55 1.44
N SER A 91 14.07 8.02 0.93
CA SER A 91 14.29 8.31 -0.50
C SER A 91 13.21 9.23 -1.08
N LEU A 92 12.94 10.35 -0.40
CA LEU A 92 11.92 11.31 -0.81
C LEU A 92 12.15 11.79 -2.26
N GLY A 93 11.09 11.76 -3.07
CA GLY A 93 11.18 12.16 -4.47
C GLY A 93 11.48 11.00 -5.42
N LEU A 94 11.43 9.75 -4.93
CA LEU A 94 11.52 8.59 -5.81
C LEU A 94 10.23 8.39 -6.64
N SER A 95 9.11 8.96 -6.20
CA SER A 95 7.87 9.05 -6.98
C SER A 95 7.21 10.40 -6.74
N LEU A 96 6.84 11.09 -7.82
CA LEU A 96 6.16 12.39 -7.81
C LEU A 96 4.91 12.33 -8.69
N VAL A 97 3.80 12.87 -8.21
CA VAL A 97 2.58 13.01 -9.02
C VAL A 97 1.85 14.31 -8.73
N ALA A 98 1.61 15.10 -9.77
CA ALA A 98 0.78 16.29 -9.70
C ALA A 98 -0.69 15.91 -9.95
N ALA A 99 -1.60 16.50 -9.18
CA ALA A 99 -3.03 16.40 -9.46
C ALA A 99 -3.33 17.01 -10.84
N THR A 100 -4.34 16.48 -11.54
CA THR A 100 -4.75 16.94 -12.88
C THR A 100 -5.16 18.41 -12.93
N ASN A 101 -5.66 18.95 -11.82
CA ASN A 101 -6.00 20.36 -11.64
C ASN A 101 -4.81 21.22 -11.15
N HIS A 102 -3.62 20.64 -11.00
CA HIS A 102 -2.38 21.26 -10.53
C HIS A 102 -2.50 21.97 -9.16
N SER A 103 -3.51 21.62 -8.35
CA SER A 103 -3.70 22.23 -7.03
C SER A 103 -2.88 21.56 -5.93
N HIS A 104 -2.53 20.28 -6.15
CA HIS A 104 -1.80 19.46 -5.19
C HIS A 104 -0.71 18.66 -5.90
N LEU A 105 0.38 18.44 -5.18
CA LEU A 105 1.49 17.57 -5.57
C LEU A 105 1.67 16.53 -4.48
N LEU A 106 1.79 15.26 -4.84
CA LEU A 106 2.12 14.21 -3.92
C LEU A 106 3.55 13.74 -4.18
N ALA A 107 4.40 13.83 -3.16
CA ALA A 107 5.79 13.40 -3.22
C ALA A 107 6.03 12.24 -2.27
N CYS A 108 6.51 11.11 -2.78
CA CYS A 108 6.63 9.87 -2.04
C CYS A 108 8.08 9.45 -1.85
N GLY A 109 8.37 8.91 -0.67
CA GLY A 109 9.58 8.21 -0.32
C GLY A 109 9.23 6.78 0.11
N PRO A 110 9.49 5.76 -0.71
CA PRO A 110 8.98 4.42 -0.49
C PRO A 110 9.85 3.54 0.41
N THR A 111 11.05 4.00 0.79
CA THR A 111 12.06 3.19 1.46
C THR A 111 12.20 3.49 2.95
N VAL A 112 11.15 4.04 3.60
CA VAL A 112 11.22 4.34 5.05
C VAL A 112 11.56 3.06 5.80
N GLN A 113 12.74 3.07 6.42
CA GLN A 113 13.25 1.92 7.16
C GLN A 113 12.79 2.00 8.61
N ARG A 114 12.09 0.96 9.06
CA ARG A 114 11.66 0.83 10.45
C ARG A 114 12.16 -0.47 11.05
N ALA A 115 13.05 -0.35 12.02
CA ALA A 115 13.43 -1.49 12.85
C ALA A 115 12.27 -1.82 13.81
N CYS A 116 11.76 -3.04 13.74
CA CYS A 116 10.88 -3.61 14.76
C CYS A 116 11.56 -4.82 15.38
N ALA A 117 12.29 -4.56 16.46
CA ALA A 117 13.10 -5.49 17.20
C ALA A 117 14.15 -6.22 16.32
N LYS A 118 13.94 -7.47 15.90
CA LYS A 118 14.91 -8.20 15.04
C LYS A 118 14.69 -8.03 13.53
N ASN A 119 13.56 -7.45 13.13
CA ASN A 119 13.17 -7.34 11.73
C ASN A 119 13.26 -5.88 11.27
N MET A 120 13.70 -5.68 10.03
CA MET A 120 13.65 -4.41 9.34
C MET A 120 12.44 -4.41 8.40
N TYR A 121 11.61 -3.40 8.49
CA TYR A 121 10.46 -3.21 7.60
C TYR A 121 10.74 -2.01 6.71
N ALA A 122 10.52 -2.17 5.40
CA ALA A 122 10.44 -1.06 4.46
C ALA A 122 8.97 -0.67 4.29
N LYS A 123 8.69 0.62 4.45
CA LYS A 123 7.35 1.20 4.26
C LYS A 123 7.47 2.46 3.41
N GLY A 124 6.46 2.73 2.59
CA GLY A 124 6.38 4.03 1.95
C GLY A 124 5.64 5.07 2.78
N SER A 125 6.03 6.33 2.58
CA SER A 125 5.32 7.51 3.08
C SER A 125 5.32 8.58 2.00
N CYS A 126 4.22 9.32 1.90
CA CYS A 126 4.06 10.41 0.96
C CYS A 126 3.71 11.71 1.67
N LEU A 127 4.08 12.84 1.07
CA LEU A 127 3.78 14.18 1.52
C LEU A 127 2.86 14.82 0.48
N LEU A 128 1.66 15.23 0.92
CA LEU A 128 0.75 16.02 0.11
C LEU A 128 1.13 17.50 0.26
N LEU A 129 1.47 18.13 -0.85
CA LEU A 129 1.88 19.51 -0.97
C LEU A 129 0.80 20.31 -1.70
N GLY A 130 0.61 21.57 -1.31
CA GLY A 130 -0.32 22.47 -1.99
C GLY A 130 0.29 23.20 -3.18
N SER A 131 -0.46 24.12 -3.78
CA SER A 131 -0.07 24.90 -4.96
C SER A 131 1.20 25.75 -4.79
N SER A 132 1.55 26.14 -3.56
CA SER A 132 2.79 26.85 -3.22
C SER A 132 3.85 25.93 -2.59
N LEU A 133 3.74 24.61 -2.79
CA LEU A 133 4.67 23.58 -2.30
C LEU A 133 4.78 23.50 -0.77
N GLN A 134 3.82 24.10 -0.05
CA GLN A 134 3.68 23.96 1.39
C GLN A 134 3.18 22.56 1.74
N PHE A 135 3.72 21.99 2.82
CA PHE A 135 3.23 20.74 3.39
C PHE A 135 1.79 20.87 3.89
N ILE A 136 0.93 19.92 3.51
CA ILE A 136 -0.46 19.82 3.98
C ILE A 136 -0.59 18.66 4.95
N GLN A 137 -0.22 17.45 4.52
CA GLN A 137 -0.34 16.23 5.34
C GLN A 137 0.55 15.10 4.83
N ALA A 138 0.84 14.13 5.69
CA ALA A 138 1.46 12.86 5.29
C ALA A 138 0.39 11.83 4.90
N VAL A 139 0.72 10.93 3.98
CA VAL A 139 -0.13 9.82 3.52
C VAL A 139 0.70 8.54 3.51
N PRO A 140 0.35 7.52 4.32
CA PRO A 140 -0.70 7.52 5.33
C PRO A 140 -0.41 8.51 6.49
N ALA A 141 -1.46 9.02 7.13
CA ALA A 141 -1.33 9.96 8.25
C ALA A 141 -0.66 9.35 9.49
N THR A 142 -0.79 8.03 9.67
CA THR A 142 -0.13 7.28 10.73
C THR A 142 0.60 6.08 10.13
N LEU A 143 1.85 5.87 10.56
CA LEU A 143 2.59 4.67 10.21
C LEU A 143 2.07 3.49 11.07
N PRO A 144 1.77 2.32 10.49
CA PRO A 144 1.34 1.16 11.26
C PRO A 144 2.37 0.80 12.33
N GLU A 145 1.90 0.53 13.55
CA GLU A 145 2.75 0.16 14.69
C GLU A 145 3.57 -1.10 14.38
N CYS A 146 4.75 -1.19 15.00
CA CYS A 146 5.56 -2.40 14.92
C CYS A 146 4.77 -3.60 15.47
N PRO A 147 4.78 -4.77 14.82
CA PRO A 147 4.29 -5.99 15.44
C PRO A 147 5.09 -6.22 16.73
N VAL A 148 4.41 -6.14 17.88
CA VAL A 148 5.07 -6.34 19.17
C VAL A 148 5.42 -7.82 19.30
N GLN A 149 6.67 -8.10 19.68
CA GLN A 149 7.19 -9.48 19.71
C GLN A 149 6.50 -10.35 20.77
N ASP A 150 6.00 -9.73 21.83
CA ASP A 150 5.20 -10.37 22.87
C ASP A 150 3.72 -9.99 22.66
N MET A 151 2.90 -10.97 22.31
CA MET A 151 1.47 -10.78 22.04
C MET A 151 0.63 -11.54 23.05
N ASP A 152 -0.29 -10.84 23.70
CA ASP A 152 -1.32 -11.45 24.53
C ASP A 152 -2.60 -11.52 23.69
N ILE A 153 -2.90 -12.71 23.17
CA ILE A 153 -4.08 -12.95 22.34
C ILE A 153 -5.20 -13.50 23.22
N ALA A 154 -6.34 -12.82 23.21
CA ALA A 154 -7.45 -13.18 24.03
C ALA A 154 -8.69 -13.48 23.16
N PHE A 155 -9.13 -14.74 23.21
CA PHE A 155 -10.26 -15.22 22.43
C PHE A 155 -11.56 -15.01 23.18
N LEU A 156 -12.53 -14.40 22.50
CA LEU A 156 -13.92 -14.40 22.91
C LEU A 156 -14.72 -15.23 21.90
N ILE A 157 -15.18 -16.40 22.31
CA ILE A 157 -15.91 -17.34 21.44
C ILE A 157 -17.41 -17.33 21.75
N ASP A 158 -18.25 -17.40 20.72
CA ASP A 158 -19.70 -17.52 20.87
C ASP A 158 -20.08 -18.94 21.34
N GLY A 159 -20.69 -19.01 22.52
CA GLY A 159 -21.20 -20.22 23.14
C GLY A 159 -22.71 -20.36 23.10
N SER A 160 -23.42 -19.47 22.41
CA SER A 160 -24.88 -19.36 22.44
C SER A 160 -25.60 -20.56 21.83
N GLY A 161 -26.91 -20.62 22.04
CA GLY A 161 -27.78 -21.69 21.56
C GLY A 161 -27.91 -21.73 20.04
N SER A 162 -27.72 -20.59 19.35
CA SER A 162 -27.77 -20.47 17.89
C SER A 162 -26.59 -21.12 17.17
N ILE A 163 -25.50 -21.41 17.89
CA ILE A 163 -24.34 -22.08 17.31
C ILE A 163 -24.56 -23.60 17.28
N GLU A 164 -24.41 -24.21 16.11
CA GLU A 164 -24.46 -25.66 15.97
C GLU A 164 -23.26 -26.35 16.61
N LYS A 165 -23.40 -27.63 16.97
CA LYS A 165 -22.29 -28.39 17.59
C LYS A 165 -21.09 -28.51 16.66
N SER A 166 -21.34 -28.68 15.36
CA SER A 166 -20.34 -28.69 14.29
C SER A 166 -19.56 -27.38 14.25
N ASP A 167 -20.26 -26.24 14.24
CA ASP A 167 -19.64 -24.90 14.20
C ASP A 167 -18.87 -24.58 15.48
N PHE A 168 -19.40 -24.97 16.64
CA PHE A 168 -18.68 -24.85 17.91
C PHE A 168 -17.39 -25.68 17.91
N SER A 169 -17.44 -26.88 17.32
CA SER A 169 -16.24 -27.70 17.13
C SER A 169 -15.25 -27.05 16.15
N GLN A 170 -15.72 -26.43 15.07
CA GLN A 170 -14.86 -25.70 14.13
C GLN A 170 -14.18 -24.50 14.79
N MET A 171 -14.89 -23.73 15.64
CA MET A 171 -14.31 -22.63 16.41
C MET A 171 -13.20 -23.13 17.36
N LYS A 172 -13.41 -24.26 18.04
CA LYS A 172 -12.35 -24.89 18.87
C LYS A 172 -11.14 -25.29 18.03
N THR A 173 -11.36 -25.88 16.85
CA THR A 173 -10.29 -26.24 15.92
C THR A 173 -9.52 -25.02 15.44
N PHE A 174 -10.21 -23.93 15.11
CA PHE A 174 -9.59 -22.65 14.71
C PHE A 174 -8.71 -22.08 15.83
N VAL A 175 -9.21 -22.04 17.06
CA VAL A 175 -8.43 -21.59 18.23
C VAL A 175 -7.16 -22.44 18.40
N LYS A 176 -7.28 -23.78 18.32
CA LYS A 176 -6.11 -24.68 18.43
C LYS A 176 -5.11 -24.48 17.30
N ALA A 177 -5.59 -24.32 16.07
CA ALA A 177 -4.74 -24.05 14.91
C ALA A 177 -3.95 -22.75 15.10
N LEU A 178 -4.60 -21.68 15.55
CA LEU A 178 -3.95 -20.39 15.79
C LEU A 178 -2.94 -20.48 16.95
N MET A 179 -3.28 -21.15 18.06
CA MET A 179 -2.31 -21.44 19.13
C MET A 179 -1.09 -22.21 18.61
N GLY A 180 -1.29 -23.15 17.67
CA GLY A 180 -0.23 -23.88 16.98
C GLY A 180 0.70 -22.98 16.17
N LEU A 181 0.16 -22.02 15.43
CA LEU A 181 0.93 -21.07 14.60
C LEU A 181 1.90 -20.21 15.41
N PHE A 182 1.54 -19.87 16.65
CA PHE A 182 2.36 -19.00 17.52
C PHE A 182 3.09 -19.76 18.64
N SER A 183 3.18 -21.09 18.55
CA SER A 183 3.78 -21.93 19.61
C SER A 183 5.28 -21.67 19.87
N SER A 184 6.00 -21.06 18.92
CA SER A 184 7.42 -20.67 19.05
C SER A 184 7.64 -19.22 19.49
N ASN A 185 6.58 -18.42 19.59
CA ASN A 185 6.67 -17.00 19.94
C ASN A 185 6.32 -16.82 21.42
N ASN A 186 6.74 -15.72 22.06
CA ASN A 186 6.32 -15.31 23.40
C ASN A 186 4.83 -14.88 23.42
N THR A 187 3.96 -15.61 22.74
CA THR A 187 2.54 -15.34 22.61
C THR A 187 1.77 -16.10 23.68
N LEU A 188 1.02 -15.39 24.51
CA LEU A 188 0.17 -15.99 25.52
C LEU A 188 -1.28 -15.94 25.10
N PHE A 189 -2.02 -16.99 25.44
CA PHE A 189 -3.44 -17.08 25.12
C PHE A 189 -4.34 -17.06 26.36
N SER A 190 -5.48 -16.41 26.21
CA SER A 190 -6.60 -16.44 27.15
C SER A 190 -7.88 -16.73 26.37
N LEU A 191 -8.85 -17.44 26.96
CA LEU A 191 -10.11 -17.73 26.29
C LEU A 191 -11.31 -17.57 27.22
N MET A 192 -12.25 -16.74 26.78
CA MET A 192 -13.58 -16.59 27.33
C MET A 192 -14.64 -17.04 26.32
N GLN A 193 -15.73 -17.59 26.83
CA GLN A 193 -16.92 -17.91 26.07
C GLN A 193 -18.06 -17.02 26.56
N TYR A 194 -18.86 -16.48 25.64
CA TYR A 194 -20.07 -15.72 25.99
C TYR A 194 -21.34 -16.42 25.48
N SER A 195 -22.41 -16.23 26.23
CA SER A 195 -23.79 -16.47 25.82
C SER A 195 -24.69 -15.47 26.57
N ASN A 196 -25.70 -15.92 27.32
CA ASN A 196 -26.31 -15.14 28.39
C ASN A 196 -25.42 -15.09 29.65
N ILE A 197 -24.36 -15.90 29.70
CA ILE A 197 -23.33 -15.87 30.75
C ILE A 197 -21.94 -15.75 30.12
N LEU A 198 -21.00 -15.16 30.86
CA LEU A 198 -19.59 -15.06 30.46
C LEU A 198 -18.75 -16.02 31.29
N LYS A 199 -17.94 -16.85 30.63
CA LYS A 199 -17.09 -17.84 31.31
C LYS A 199 -15.67 -17.82 30.78
N THR A 200 -14.69 -17.55 31.65
CA THR A 200 -13.27 -17.73 31.38
C THR A 200 -12.90 -19.20 31.51
N HIS A 201 -12.35 -19.80 30.44
CA HIS A 201 -11.92 -21.21 30.45
C HIS A 201 -10.44 -21.35 30.84
N PHE A 202 -9.60 -20.43 30.38
CA PHE A 202 -8.22 -20.28 30.83
C PHE A 202 -7.73 -18.84 30.68
N THR A 203 -6.82 -18.44 31.57
CA THR A 203 -6.14 -17.14 31.57
C THR A 203 -4.74 -17.27 30.98
N PHE A 204 -4.07 -16.15 30.68
CA PHE A 204 -2.68 -16.12 30.26
C PHE A 204 -1.74 -16.88 31.20
N THR A 205 -1.94 -16.75 32.51
CA THR A 205 -1.15 -17.46 33.52
C THR A 205 -1.33 -18.97 33.44
N LYS A 206 -2.58 -19.44 33.26
CA LYS A 206 -2.90 -20.87 33.12
C LYS A 206 -2.39 -21.44 31.79
N PHE A 207 -2.39 -20.63 30.73
CA PHE A 207 -1.76 -21.00 29.47
C PHE A 207 -0.24 -21.18 29.65
N ARG A 208 0.42 -20.19 30.27
CA ARG A 208 1.88 -20.21 30.50
C ARG A 208 2.36 -21.38 31.35
N SER A 209 1.57 -21.78 32.36
CA SER A 209 1.93 -22.90 33.25
C SER A 209 1.51 -24.27 32.71
N SER A 210 0.82 -24.35 31.57
CA SER A 210 0.37 -25.61 30.99
C SER A 210 1.47 -26.25 30.16
N SER A 211 1.78 -27.53 30.41
CA SER A 211 2.70 -28.32 29.59
C SER A 211 2.11 -28.69 28.22
N ASN A 212 0.78 -28.70 28.09
CA ASN A 212 0.07 -28.91 26.83
C ASN A 212 -1.10 -27.93 26.72
N PRO A 213 -0.84 -26.66 26.33
CA PRO A 213 -1.87 -25.62 26.33
C PRO A 213 -3.05 -25.90 25.40
N GLN A 214 -2.84 -26.67 24.31
CA GLN A 214 -3.93 -27.02 23.39
C GLN A 214 -5.03 -27.86 24.07
N SER A 215 -4.67 -28.67 25.07
CA SER A 215 -5.64 -29.48 25.85
C SER A 215 -6.64 -28.62 26.64
N LEU A 216 -6.27 -27.37 26.95
CA LEU A 216 -7.16 -26.42 27.63
C LEU A 216 -8.42 -26.14 26.79
N VAL A 217 -8.30 -26.20 25.45
CA VAL A 217 -9.42 -26.01 24.52
C VAL A 217 -10.30 -27.25 24.47
N ASP A 218 -9.74 -28.45 24.55
CA ASP A 218 -10.48 -29.70 24.37
C ASP A 218 -11.60 -29.86 25.41
N SER A 219 -11.36 -29.42 26.65
CA SER A 219 -12.32 -29.46 27.77
C SER A 219 -13.48 -28.46 27.67
N ILE A 220 -13.44 -27.53 26.71
CA ILE A 220 -14.45 -26.48 26.59
C ILE A 220 -15.78 -27.05 26.08
N VAL A 221 -16.82 -26.83 26.88
CA VAL A 221 -18.22 -27.17 26.56
C VAL A 221 -18.99 -25.90 26.19
N GLN A 222 -19.87 -26.02 25.20
CA GLN A 222 -20.75 -24.95 24.76
C GLN A 222 -21.78 -24.60 25.84
N LEU A 223 -21.92 -23.31 26.16
CA LEU A 223 -22.79 -22.82 27.23
C LEU A 223 -24.28 -22.88 26.87
N ARG A 224 -24.62 -22.77 25.58
CA ARG A 224 -25.98 -22.54 25.07
C ARG A 224 -26.58 -21.23 25.62
N GLY A 225 -27.87 -21.02 25.35
CA GLY A 225 -28.62 -19.84 25.79
C GLY A 225 -28.59 -18.69 24.79
N LEU A 226 -28.78 -17.44 25.28
CA LEU A 226 -28.87 -16.25 24.44
C LEU A 226 -27.49 -15.72 24.01
N THR A 227 -27.47 -14.68 23.18
CA THR A 227 -26.25 -14.12 22.57
C THR A 227 -26.04 -12.67 23.02
N PHE A 228 -25.31 -12.44 24.12
CA PHE A 228 -25.03 -11.08 24.63
C PHE A 228 -23.66 -10.57 24.18
N THR A 229 -23.45 -10.43 22.87
CA THR A 229 -22.16 -10.05 22.26
C THR A 229 -21.61 -8.72 22.81
N ALA A 230 -22.43 -7.67 22.86
CA ALA A 230 -22.00 -6.34 23.32
C ALA A 230 -21.51 -6.36 24.78
N THR A 231 -22.22 -7.06 25.66
CA THR A 231 -21.82 -7.24 27.07
C THR A 231 -20.58 -8.11 27.20
N GLY A 232 -20.45 -9.14 26.36
CA GLY A 232 -19.26 -9.99 26.28
C GLY A 232 -18.00 -9.18 25.95
N ILE A 233 -18.05 -8.38 24.89
CA ILE A 233 -16.94 -7.51 24.46
C ILE A 233 -16.58 -6.50 25.55
N GLN A 234 -17.57 -5.79 26.13
CA GLN A 234 -17.31 -4.81 27.18
C GLN A 234 -16.60 -5.43 28.40
N LYS A 235 -17.08 -6.59 28.86
CA LYS A 235 -16.47 -7.29 30.00
C LYS A 235 -15.07 -7.81 29.69
N VAL A 236 -14.84 -8.28 28.46
CA VAL A 236 -13.51 -8.68 27.97
C VAL A 236 -12.52 -7.53 28.02
N VAL A 237 -12.90 -6.36 27.50
CA VAL A 237 -12.05 -5.16 27.51
C VAL A 237 -11.75 -4.72 28.94
N GLN A 238 -12.75 -4.74 29.83
CA GLN A 238 -12.56 -4.40 31.25
C GLN A 238 -11.69 -5.43 32.00
N HIS A 239 -11.85 -6.73 31.75
CA HIS A 239 -11.15 -7.77 32.50
C HIS A 239 -9.71 -7.97 32.01
N TRP A 240 -9.45 -7.95 30.70
CA TRP A 240 -8.11 -8.14 30.15
C TRP A 240 -7.24 -6.88 30.13
N SER A 241 -7.85 -5.70 30.31
CA SER A 241 -7.06 -4.49 30.60
C SER A 241 -6.28 -4.60 31.91
N GLN A 242 -6.78 -5.36 32.90
CA GLN A 242 -6.18 -5.51 34.24
C GLN A 242 -5.25 -6.73 34.42
N VAL A 243 -5.36 -7.76 33.56
CA VAL A 243 -4.75 -9.09 33.78
C VAL A 243 -3.63 -9.46 32.77
N SER A 244 -3.44 -8.64 31.74
CA SER A 244 -2.36 -8.81 30.76
C SER A 244 -1.00 -8.43 31.37
N LEU A 245 0.07 -9.12 30.97
CA LEU A 245 1.43 -8.81 31.43
C LEU A 245 1.82 -7.41 30.92
N GLN A 246 2.49 -6.61 31.76
CA GLN A 246 2.92 -5.26 31.38
C GLN A 246 3.85 -5.35 30.15
N ASN A 247 3.53 -4.61 29.08
CA ASN A 247 4.24 -4.43 27.79
C ASN A 247 3.92 -5.37 26.60
N SER A 248 2.84 -6.17 26.62
CA SER A 248 2.40 -6.95 25.44
C SER A 248 1.31 -6.23 24.61
N SER A 249 1.29 -6.47 23.28
CA SER A 249 0.15 -6.06 22.45
C SER A 249 -1.07 -6.93 22.74
N LYS A 250 -2.24 -6.29 22.90
CA LYS A 250 -3.50 -6.97 23.20
C LYS A 250 -4.34 -7.12 21.94
N VAL A 251 -4.60 -8.37 21.54
CA VAL A 251 -5.47 -8.68 20.40
C VAL A 251 -6.69 -9.45 20.88
N VAL A 252 -7.88 -8.92 20.60
CA VAL A 252 -9.14 -9.60 20.89
C VAL A 252 -9.64 -10.27 19.61
N GLY A 253 -9.60 -11.61 19.58
CA GLY A 253 -10.20 -12.39 18.51
C GLY A 253 -11.64 -12.75 18.86
N LEU A 254 -12.60 -12.27 18.06
CA LEU A 254 -14.00 -12.67 18.16
C LEU A 254 -14.26 -13.81 17.16
N ALA A 255 -14.74 -14.96 17.64
CA ALA A 255 -15.18 -16.06 16.79
C ALA A 255 -16.70 -16.23 16.92
N GLU A 256 -17.41 -15.90 15.85
CA GLU A 256 -18.84 -16.15 15.66
C GLU A 256 -18.98 -17.23 14.56
N GLY A 257 -20.01 -18.07 14.65
CA GLY A 257 -20.20 -19.20 13.72
C GLY A 257 -20.19 -18.74 12.25
N GLY A 258 -19.29 -19.31 11.44
CA GLY A 258 -19.20 -19.07 9.99
C GLY A 258 -17.90 -18.45 9.46
N GLY A 259 -16.86 -18.22 10.28
CA GLY A 259 -15.62 -17.57 9.84
C GLY A 259 -14.53 -18.53 9.31
N SER A 260 -14.09 -18.34 8.06
CA SER A 260 -12.80 -18.86 7.57
C SER A 260 -11.64 -18.25 8.38
N PRO A 261 -10.49 -18.94 8.50
CA PRO A 261 -9.35 -18.41 9.23
C PRO A 261 -8.89 -17.08 8.62
N MET A 262 -8.77 -16.04 9.45
CA MET A 262 -8.07 -14.80 9.10
C MET A 262 -6.62 -15.19 8.76
N LYS A 263 -6.29 -15.18 7.46
CA LYS A 263 -4.96 -15.51 6.96
C LYS A 263 -4.01 -14.33 7.20
N GLY A 264 -2.77 -14.68 7.50
CA GLY A 264 -1.73 -13.82 8.08
C GLY A 264 -1.50 -12.52 7.31
N MET A 265 -1.31 -11.46 8.10
CA MET A 265 -1.07 -10.10 7.68
C MET A 265 0.42 -9.95 7.33
N ASP A 266 0.79 -10.26 6.09
CA ASP A 266 2.15 -10.02 5.58
C ASP A 266 2.31 -8.52 5.27
N GLN A 267 2.88 -7.77 6.22
CA GLN A 267 3.12 -6.33 6.12
C GLN A 267 4.50 -6.04 5.51
N PHE A 268 4.61 -6.13 4.20
CA PHE A 268 5.70 -5.52 3.43
C PHE A 268 5.06 -4.48 2.49
N TRP A 269 5.36 -3.19 2.70
CA TRP A 269 4.65 -2.08 2.02
C TRP A 269 5.58 -1.20 1.19
N GLU A 270 6.34 -1.78 0.27
CA GLU A 270 7.02 -0.94 -0.72
C GLU A 270 5.95 -0.23 -1.54
N LEU A 271 5.79 1.07 -1.33
CA LEU A 271 4.91 1.87 -2.17
C LEU A 271 5.65 2.14 -3.46
N TRP A 272 5.05 1.93 -4.62
CA TRP A 272 5.64 2.39 -5.86
C TRP A 272 4.55 2.94 -6.75
N GLU A 273 4.85 4.07 -7.36
CA GLU A 273 3.96 4.93 -8.13
C GLU A 273 2.66 5.35 -7.41
N ALA A 274 2.55 6.66 -7.20
CA ALA A 274 1.31 7.27 -6.79
C ALA A 274 0.56 7.83 -8.01
N SER A 275 -0.75 7.69 -8.03
CA SER A 275 -1.62 8.39 -8.97
C SER A 275 -2.54 9.35 -8.21
N ALA A 276 -2.57 10.60 -8.67
CA ALA A 276 -3.47 11.64 -8.18
C ALA A 276 -4.54 11.92 -9.24
N GLY A 277 -5.81 11.89 -8.86
CA GLY A 277 -6.88 12.24 -9.81
C GLY A 277 -8.25 11.60 -9.60
N LEU A 278 -8.45 10.74 -8.59
CA LEU A 278 -9.83 10.45 -8.18
C LEU A 278 -10.35 11.59 -7.30
N GLU A 279 -11.63 11.95 -7.48
CA GLU A 279 -12.37 12.73 -6.47
C GLU A 279 -12.32 12.03 -5.08
N ASP A 280 -12.13 10.71 -5.09
CA ASP A 280 -11.99 9.83 -3.93
C ASP A 280 -10.56 9.76 -3.34
N GLY A 281 -9.63 10.66 -3.71
CA GLY A 281 -8.31 10.76 -3.08
C GLY A 281 -7.14 10.05 -3.80
N PRO A 282 -5.91 10.14 -3.27
CA PRO A 282 -4.72 9.57 -3.91
C PRO A 282 -4.70 8.05 -3.85
N VAL A 283 -4.13 7.43 -4.88
CA VAL A 283 -3.87 5.99 -4.95
C VAL A 283 -2.37 5.75 -4.91
N LEU A 284 -1.94 4.86 -4.02
CA LEU A 284 -0.53 4.49 -3.86
C LEU A 284 -0.38 3.00 -4.18
N GLY A 285 0.43 2.64 -5.17
CA GLY A 285 0.78 1.24 -5.41
C GLY A 285 1.54 0.66 -4.21
N ALA A 286 1.38 -0.64 -3.92
CA ALA A 286 1.96 -1.31 -2.77
C ALA A 286 2.49 -2.69 -3.17
N VAL A 287 3.68 -2.75 -3.78
CA VAL A 287 4.21 -3.93 -4.46
C VAL A 287 4.57 -5.08 -3.53
N GLY A 288 5.04 -4.79 -2.31
CA GLY A 288 5.42 -5.79 -1.31
C GLY A 288 4.25 -6.56 -0.69
N SER A 289 3.01 -6.15 -0.97
CA SER A 289 1.80 -6.67 -0.35
C SER A 289 1.62 -8.16 -0.60
N PHE A 290 1.25 -8.92 0.44
CA PHE A 290 0.84 -10.33 0.35
C PHE A 290 1.82 -11.23 -0.44
N SER A 291 3.03 -11.40 0.09
CA SER A 291 4.11 -12.15 -0.59
C SER A 291 4.40 -11.58 -1.99
N TRP A 292 4.58 -10.26 -2.05
CA TRP A 292 4.91 -9.54 -3.28
C TRP A 292 3.89 -9.71 -4.41
N SER A 293 2.66 -10.13 -4.09
CA SER A 293 1.60 -10.12 -5.08
C SER A 293 1.21 -8.72 -5.50
N GLY A 294 1.36 -7.78 -4.57
CA GLY A 294 1.13 -6.37 -4.78
C GLY A 294 -0.34 -5.96 -4.72
N GLY A 295 -0.61 -4.74 -5.12
CA GLY A 295 -1.90 -4.07 -5.09
C GLY A 295 -1.73 -2.56 -4.99
N ALA A 296 -2.80 -1.84 -4.64
CA ALA A 296 -2.74 -0.41 -4.38
C ALA A 296 -3.71 0.01 -3.26
N PHE A 297 -3.37 1.06 -2.53
CA PHE A 297 -4.25 1.67 -1.54
C PHE A 297 -4.85 2.96 -2.10
N LEU A 298 -6.18 3.05 -2.07
CA LEU A 298 -6.91 4.31 -2.21
C LEU A 298 -7.04 4.94 -0.83
N TYR A 299 -6.70 6.22 -0.70
CA TYR A 299 -6.82 7.00 0.54
C TYR A 299 -7.88 8.10 0.39
N PRO A 300 -9.17 7.79 0.60
CA PRO A 300 -10.18 8.81 0.49
C PRO A 300 -10.16 9.79 1.66
N PRO A 301 -10.59 11.05 1.45
CA PRO A 301 -10.63 12.05 2.51
C PRO A 301 -11.47 11.55 3.69
N ASN A 302 -10.93 11.69 4.91
CA ASN A 302 -11.64 11.42 6.17
C ASN A 302 -12.26 10.01 6.32
N THR A 303 -11.81 9.04 5.52
CA THR A 303 -12.33 7.66 5.55
C THR A 303 -11.17 6.67 5.58
N ARG A 304 -11.50 5.40 5.85
CA ARG A 304 -10.47 4.36 5.93
C ARG A 304 -9.91 4.06 4.54
N PRO A 305 -8.59 3.82 4.43
CA PRO A 305 -7.99 3.41 3.16
C PRO A 305 -8.61 2.12 2.66
N THR A 306 -8.77 2.00 1.35
CA THR A 306 -9.26 0.78 0.68
C THR A 306 -8.11 0.13 -0.06
N PHE A 307 -7.83 -1.13 0.24
CA PHE A 307 -6.85 -1.92 -0.51
C PHE A 307 -7.50 -2.55 -1.74
N ILE A 308 -6.85 -2.38 -2.89
CA ILE A 308 -7.28 -2.85 -4.20
C ILE A 308 -6.27 -3.88 -4.67
N ASN A 309 -6.71 -5.12 -4.85
CA ASN A 309 -5.87 -6.24 -5.27
C ASN A 309 -6.62 -7.23 -6.17
N MET A 310 -5.87 -8.21 -6.67
CA MET A 310 -6.43 -9.42 -7.27
C MET A 310 -7.00 -10.35 -6.19
N SER A 311 -7.94 -11.23 -6.57
CA SER A 311 -8.52 -12.22 -5.64
C SER A 311 -7.42 -13.03 -4.94
N GLU A 312 -7.56 -13.31 -3.64
CA GLU A 312 -6.64 -14.15 -2.86
C GLU A 312 -6.54 -15.60 -3.37
N GLU A 313 -7.45 -16.02 -4.25
CA GLU A 313 -7.44 -17.34 -4.91
C GLU A 313 -6.45 -17.41 -6.10
N ASN A 314 -5.95 -16.26 -6.57
CA ASN A 314 -5.03 -16.17 -7.71
C ASN A 314 -3.57 -16.37 -7.24
N VAL A 315 -3.22 -17.63 -6.98
CA VAL A 315 -1.86 -18.04 -6.53
C VAL A 315 -0.77 -17.64 -7.53
N ASP A 316 -1.13 -17.45 -8.81
CA ASP A 316 -0.25 -17.02 -9.89
C ASP A 316 0.27 -15.58 -9.75
N MET A 317 -0.34 -14.77 -8.88
CA MET A 317 0.09 -13.39 -8.63
C MET A 317 1.23 -13.29 -7.63
N ARG A 318 1.69 -14.35 -6.97
CA ARG A 318 2.83 -14.26 -6.03
C ARG A 318 4.08 -13.72 -6.74
N ASP A 319 4.83 -12.84 -6.08
CA ASP A 319 6.03 -12.19 -6.64
C ASP A 319 5.79 -11.41 -7.95
N ALA A 320 4.54 -11.01 -8.24
CA ALA A 320 4.17 -10.32 -9.47
C ALA A 320 4.39 -8.80 -9.45
N TYR A 321 4.49 -8.20 -8.26
CA TYR A 321 4.69 -6.77 -8.03
C TYR A 321 3.54 -5.93 -8.60
N LEU A 322 2.28 -6.35 -8.40
CA LEU A 322 1.13 -5.54 -8.81
C LEU A 322 1.17 -4.16 -8.12
N GLY A 323 0.86 -3.11 -8.87
CA GLY A 323 0.98 -1.74 -8.39
C GLY A 323 2.40 -1.20 -8.47
N TYR A 324 3.30 -1.86 -9.19
CA TYR A 324 4.58 -1.25 -9.58
C TYR A 324 4.37 -0.14 -10.60
N SER A 325 3.25 -0.12 -11.31
CA SER A 325 2.84 1.11 -11.97
C SER A 325 1.38 1.39 -11.73
N THR A 326 1.03 2.67 -11.58
CA THR A 326 -0.35 3.09 -11.34
C THR A 326 -0.76 4.20 -12.26
N ALA A 327 -1.93 4.04 -12.89
CA ALA A 327 -2.48 5.04 -13.77
C ALA A 327 -3.99 5.12 -13.66
N LEU A 328 -4.52 6.30 -13.94
CA LEU A 328 -5.95 6.55 -14.00
C LEU A 328 -6.38 6.64 -15.45
N ALA A 329 -7.37 5.83 -15.81
CA ALA A 329 -8.00 5.86 -17.13
C ALA A 329 -9.45 6.32 -16.98
N PHE A 330 -9.86 7.33 -17.73
CA PHE A 330 -11.24 7.77 -17.78
C PHE A 330 -11.89 7.24 -19.07
N TRP A 331 -12.88 6.37 -18.95
CA TRP A 331 -13.56 5.82 -20.12
C TRP A 331 -15.06 5.83 -19.96
N LYS A 332 -15.76 6.48 -20.90
CA LYS A 332 -17.23 6.59 -20.95
C LYS A 332 -17.86 7.09 -19.64
N GLY A 333 -17.25 8.09 -18.99
CA GLY A 333 -17.77 8.64 -17.74
C GLY A 333 -17.36 7.89 -16.48
N VAL A 334 -16.50 6.86 -16.58
CA VAL A 334 -16.09 6.03 -15.44
C VAL A 334 -14.57 6.05 -15.29
N TYR A 335 -14.10 6.43 -14.10
CA TYR A 335 -12.70 6.26 -13.72
C TYR A 335 -12.39 4.79 -13.48
N SER A 336 -11.32 4.33 -14.12
CA SER A 336 -10.75 2.99 -13.97
C SER A 336 -9.32 3.14 -13.48
N LEU A 337 -8.93 2.30 -12.54
CA LEU A 337 -7.55 2.25 -12.03
C LEU A 337 -6.80 1.17 -12.81
N VAL A 338 -5.65 1.50 -13.36
CA VAL A 338 -4.79 0.56 -14.07
C VAL A 338 -3.56 0.30 -13.21
N LEU A 339 -3.29 -0.98 -12.93
CA LEU A 339 -2.14 -1.42 -12.16
C LEU A 339 -1.26 -2.35 -12.98
N GLY A 340 0.04 -2.05 -13.04
CA GLY A 340 1.05 -2.91 -13.65
C GLY A 340 1.65 -3.91 -12.65
N ALA A 341 1.95 -5.11 -13.12
CA ALA A 341 2.59 -6.21 -12.41
C ALA A 341 3.73 -6.78 -13.29
N PRO A 342 4.86 -6.08 -13.41
CA PRO A 342 5.93 -6.40 -14.38
C PRO A 342 6.55 -7.79 -14.15
N ARG A 343 6.54 -8.29 -12.91
CA ARG A 343 7.13 -9.58 -12.57
C ARG A 343 6.18 -10.77 -12.71
N HIS A 344 4.90 -10.54 -13.01
CA HIS A 344 3.93 -11.61 -13.17
C HIS A 344 4.40 -12.64 -14.20
N GLN A 345 4.63 -13.88 -13.76
CA GLN A 345 5.13 -15.00 -14.57
C GLN A 345 6.39 -14.65 -15.39
N HIS A 346 7.19 -13.67 -14.92
CA HIS A 346 8.34 -13.11 -15.60
C HIS A 346 8.07 -12.47 -16.97
N THR A 347 6.81 -12.38 -17.42
CA THR A 347 6.42 -11.75 -18.68
C THR A 347 5.67 -10.43 -18.49
N GLY A 348 5.20 -10.18 -17.28
CA GLY A 348 4.44 -8.98 -16.92
C GLY A 348 2.95 -9.10 -17.20
N LYS A 349 2.17 -8.30 -16.49
CA LYS A 349 0.72 -8.22 -16.62
C LYS A 349 0.22 -6.82 -16.25
N VAL A 350 -0.87 -6.41 -16.88
CA VAL A 350 -1.61 -5.18 -16.55
C VAL A 350 -3.03 -5.56 -16.18
N VAL A 351 -3.54 -4.98 -15.10
CA VAL A 351 -4.90 -5.22 -14.62
C VAL A 351 -5.65 -3.90 -14.52
N ILE A 352 -6.85 -3.86 -15.09
CA ILE A 352 -7.76 -2.71 -15.01
C ILE A 352 -8.83 -3.00 -13.96
N PHE A 353 -8.94 -2.13 -12.97
CA PHE A 353 -9.92 -2.15 -11.90
C PHE A 353 -11.01 -1.12 -12.13
N THR A 354 -12.25 -1.50 -11.80
CA THR A 354 -13.38 -0.59 -11.77
C THR A 354 -14.14 -0.71 -10.47
N GLN A 355 -14.73 0.39 -10.02
CA GLN A 355 -15.54 0.40 -8.82
C GLN A 355 -17.00 0.07 -9.16
N LYS A 356 -17.55 -0.95 -8.49
CA LYS A 356 -18.99 -1.29 -8.54
C LYS A 356 -19.50 -1.45 -7.12
N SER A 357 -20.54 -0.71 -6.76
CA SER A 357 -21.16 -0.76 -5.42
C SER A 357 -20.13 -0.57 -4.29
N GLN A 358 -19.28 0.46 -4.39
CA GLN A 358 -18.21 0.76 -3.42
C GLN A 358 -17.13 -0.33 -3.26
N LYS A 359 -17.09 -1.34 -4.15
CA LYS A 359 -16.05 -2.38 -4.17
C LYS A 359 -15.28 -2.32 -5.48
N TRP A 360 -13.96 -2.25 -5.38
CA TRP A 360 -13.06 -2.36 -6.53
C TRP A 360 -12.98 -3.82 -6.98
N ARG A 361 -13.10 -4.05 -8.28
CA ARG A 361 -12.96 -5.39 -8.89
C ARG A 361 -12.15 -5.31 -10.18
N PRO A 362 -11.35 -6.34 -10.48
CA PRO A 362 -10.70 -6.46 -11.78
C PRO A 362 -11.79 -6.58 -12.86
N LYS A 363 -11.60 -5.86 -13.97
CA LYS A 363 -12.50 -5.81 -15.13
C LYS A 363 -11.86 -6.45 -16.36
N SER A 364 -10.57 -6.22 -16.57
CA SER A 364 -9.83 -6.74 -17.72
C SER A 364 -8.35 -6.85 -17.39
N GLU A 365 -7.67 -7.75 -18.10
CA GLU A 365 -6.28 -8.10 -17.88
C GLU A 365 -5.57 -8.20 -19.23
N VAL A 366 -4.33 -7.74 -19.30
CA VAL A 366 -3.47 -7.86 -20.48
C VAL A 366 -2.14 -8.43 -20.02
N SER A 367 -1.77 -9.59 -20.54
CA SER A 367 -0.48 -10.24 -20.22
C SER A 367 0.57 -9.85 -21.24
N GLY A 368 1.78 -9.58 -20.77
CA GLY A 368 2.95 -9.43 -21.62
C GLY A 368 3.34 -10.78 -22.24
N THR A 369 3.92 -10.72 -23.43
CA THR A 369 4.35 -11.90 -24.20
C THR A 369 5.85 -12.14 -24.13
N GLN A 370 6.62 -11.15 -23.67
CA GLN A 370 8.08 -11.19 -23.63
C GLN A 370 8.57 -11.27 -22.18
N VAL A 371 9.52 -12.18 -21.92
CA VAL A 371 10.14 -12.33 -20.62
C VAL A 371 11.05 -11.13 -20.32
N GLY A 372 11.00 -10.58 -19.11
CA GLY A 372 11.88 -9.52 -18.63
C GLY A 372 11.35 -8.09 -18.83
N MET A 373 10.04 -7.90 -18.98
CA MET A 373 9.45 -6.55 -19.02
C MET A 373 9.48 -5.95 -17.61
N GLU A 374 10.34 -4.95 -17.41
CA GLU A 374 10.65 -4.36 -16.09
C GLU A 374 9.76 -3.16 -15.74
N GLU A 375 9.07 -2.58 -16.73
CA GLU A 375 8.28 -1.36 -16.56
C GLU A 375 7.05 -1.36 -17.49
N ALA A 376 5.90 -0.91 -16.98
CA ALA A 376 4.69 -0.69 -17.76
C ALA A 376 4.18 0.73 -17.48
N THR A 377 4.76 1.72 -18.16
CA THR A 377 4.40 3.13 -18.04
C THR A 377 3.16 3.44 -18.89
N PHE A 378 2.19 4.14 -18.30
CA PHE A 378 0.97 4.55 -18.99
C PHE A 378 0.99 6.05 -19.22
N GLN A 379 0.95 6.46 -20.48
CA GLN A 379 0.62 7.83 -20.84
C GLN A 379 -0.91 7.93 -20.96
N GLY A 380 -1.58 8.55 -19.99
CA GLY A 380 -3.00 8.86 -20.10
C GLY A 380 -3.21 9.99 -21.08
N ASP A 381 -3.60 9.68 -22.32
CA ASP A 381 -4.15 10.69 -23.23
C ASP A 381 -5.53 11.14 -22.73
N ARG A 382 -5.76 12.46 -22.71
CA ARG A 382 -7.06 13.06 -22.38
C ARG A 382 -8.14 12.71 -23.39
#